data_AF-A0A0G0H1A5-F1
#
_entry.id   AF-A0A0G0H1A5-F1
#
_cell.length_a   1.000
_cell.length_b   1.000
_cell.length_c   1.000
_cell.angle_alpha   90.00
_cell.angle_beta   90.00
_cell.angle_gamma   90.00
#
_symmetry.space_group_name_H-M   'P 1'
#
loop_
_entity.id
_entity.type
_entity.pdbx_description
1 polymer ?
#
loop_
_entity_poly.entity_id
_entity_poly.type
_entity_poly.pdbx_seq_one_letter_code
_entity_poly.pdbx_strand_id
1 'polypeptide(L)'
;MKYLLLPGSSVTNREWAEQLKTDLKQAGIDLDYIAWEHWDNRKSSFSTKTEADKVLAALKGESEYVILAKSVGVALATKMIVSDQLHPTKLILMGIASANEQVREALKKLGPGNVIIIQNHGDPYSSFVQIKSFVHEISPKVQVIEGERDDHTYPYPELIISLLPSLHPNKSQDH
;
A
#
# COMPACT_ATOMS: atom_id res chain seq x y z
N MET A 1 -9.75 -10.91 8.68
CA MET A 1 -8.96 -10.23 7.62
C MET A 1 -8.06 -9.22 8.29
N LYS A 2 -6.75 -9.28 8.00
CA LYS A 2 -5.77 -8.35 8.56
C LYS A 2 -5.48 -7.19 7.59
N TYR A 3 -5.33 -5.98 8.10
CA TYR A 3 -4.86 -4.82 7.33
C TYR A 3 -3.46 -4.44 7.80
N LEU A 4 -2.50 -4.42 6.87
CA LEU A 4 -1.11 -4.08 7.18
C LEU A 4 -0.60 -2.98 6.25
N LEU A 5 -0.07 -1.92 6.85
CA LEU A 5 0.54 -0.79 6.19
C LEU A 5 2.08 -0.94 6.14
N LEU A 6 2.64 -0.76 4.95
CA LEU A 6 4.06 -0.59 4.68
C LEU A 6 4.32 0.91 4.36
N PRO A 7 4.75 1.72 5.34
CA PRO A 7 4.85 3.17 5.19
C PRO A 7 6.06 3.62 4.35
N GLY A 8 6.16 4.92 4.06
CA GLY A 8 7.35 5.51 3.44
C GLY A 8 8.58 5.51 4.36
N SER A 9 9.76 5.89 3.86
CA SER A 9 11.02 5.74 4.59
C SER A 9 11.27 6.81 5.66
N SER A 10 10.73 8.02 5.55
CA SER A 10 11.05 9.10 6.52
C SER A 10 10.33 8.93 7.86
N VAL A 11 10.86 9.57 8.92
CA VAL A 11 10.20 9.63 10.24
C VAL A 11 8.82 10.28 10.16
N THR A 12 8.61 11.26 9.28
CA THR A 12 7.27 11.84 9.05
C THR A 12 6.25 10.81 8.52
N ASN A 13 6.70 9.72 7.90
CA ASN A 13 5.80 8.62 7.53
C ASN A 13 5.37 7.77 8.74
N ARG A 14 6.08 7.84 9.87
CA ARG A 14 5.63 7.24 11.13
C ARG A 14 4.41 7.96 11.66
N GLU A 15 4.50 9.29 11.76
CA GLU A 15 3.37 10.14 12.21
C GLU A 15 2.16 9.95 11.28
N TRP A 16 2.39 9.93 9.97
CA TRP A 16 1.35 9.62 8.99
C TRP A 16 0.73 8.23 9.18
N ALA A 17 1.53 7.20 9.45
CA ALA A 17 1.03 5.83 9.69
C ALA A 17 0.21 5.74 10.99
N GLU A 18 0.65 6.42 12.05
CA GLU A 18 -0.07 6.52 13.33
C GLU A 18 -1.40 7.26 13.18
N GLN A 19 -1.40 8.36 12.42
CA GLN A 19 -2.63 9.10 12.12
C GLN A 19 -3.59 8.25 11.28
N LEU A 20 -3.11 7.62 10.20
CA LEU A 20 -3.94 6.77 9.34
C LEU A 20 -4.53 5.58 10.14
N LYS A 21 -3.76 4.98 11.05
CA LYS A 21 -4.27 3.95 11.96
C LYS A 21 -5.41 4.48 12.84
N THR A 22 -5.27 5.71 13.35
CA THR A 22 -6.30 6.35 14.17
C THR A 22 -7.57 6.61 13.37
N ASP A 23 -7.45 7.15 12.14
CA ASP A 23 -8.59 7.46 11.27
C ASP A 23 -9.34 6.18 10.86
N LEU A 24 -8.61 5.12 10.46
CA LEU A 24 -9.21 3.83 10.12
C LEU A 24 -9.89 3.17 11.32
N LYS A 25 -9.29 3.30 12.51
CA LYS A 25 -9.89 2.77 13.74
C LYS A 25 -11.22 3.47 14.07
N GLN A 26 -11.34 4.77 13.82
CA GLN A 26 -12.60 5.50 13.96
C GLN A 26 -13.67 5.00 12.98
N ALA A 27 -13.27 4.50 11.82
CA ALA A 27 -14.14 3.83 10.86
C ALA A 27 -14.35 2.32 11.14
N GLY A 28 -13.88 1.81 12.28
CA GLY A 28 -14.04 0.41 12.69
C GLY A 28 -13.05 -0.56 12.04
N ILE A 29 -12.00 -0.07 11.38
CA ILE A 29 -10.98 -0.87 10.70
C ILE A 29 -9.71 -0.90 11.55
N ASP A 30 -9.26 -2.10 11.95
CA ASP A 30 -8.02 -2.26 12.70
C ASP A 30 -6.82 -2.38 11.74
N LEU A 31 -6.01 -1.33 11.68
CA LEU A 31 -4.81 -1.24 10.85
C LEU A 31 -3.56 -1.47 11.71
N ASP A 32 -2.71 -2.41 11.30
CA ASP A 32 -1.32 -2.47 11.75
C ASP A 32 -0.39 -1.80 10.75
N TYR A 33 0.79 -1.36 11.19
CA TYR A 33 1.83 -0.88 10.29
C TYR A 33 3.19 -1.43 10.70
N ILE A 34 4.10 -1.56 9.74
CA ILE A 34 5.49 -1.91 10.01
C ILE A 34 6.27 -0.66 10.37
N ALA A 35 6.78 -0.62 11.60
CA ALA A 35 7.75 0.38 12.03
C ALA A 35 9.13 0.02 11.48
N TRP A 36 9.67 0.86 10.59
CA TRP A 36 11.00 0.64 10.02
C TRP A 36 12.08 0.82 11.09
N GLU A 37 13.10 -0.03 11.08
CA GLU A 37 14.16 -0.01 12.11
C GLU A 37 14.94 1.31 12.12
N HIS A 38 15.18 1.85 10.92
CA HIS A 38 15.98 3.06 10.74
C HIS A 38 15.27 4.34 11.22
N TRP A 39 13.98 4.27 11.56
CA TRP A 39 13.28 5.41 12.17
C TRP A 39 13.81 5.74 13.56
N ASP A 40 14.10 4.71 14.35
CA ASP A 40 14.59 4.87 15.73
C ASP A 40 16.12 4.85 15.79
N ASN A 41 16.78 4.24 14.79
CA ASN A 41 18.23 4.14 14.73
C ASN A 41 18.79 4.83 13.48
N ARG A 42 19.25 6.09 13.63
CA ARG A 42 19.87 6.87 12.54
C ARG A 42 21.15 6.25 11.96
N LYS A 43 21.75 5.26 12.63
CA LYS A 43 22.91 4.50 12.12
C LYS A 43 22.51 3.25 11.34
N SER A 44 21.25 2.84 11.43
CA SER A 44 20.71 1.73 10.64
C SER A 44 20.27 2.23 9.26
N SER A 45 20.47 1.40 8.24
CA SER A 45 20.01 1.65 6.89
C SER A 45 18.84 0.71 6.59
N PHE A 46 17.97 1.09 5.66
CA PHE A 46 16.83 0.27 5.27
C PHE A 46 17.31 -1.09 4.73
N SER A 47 17.09 -2.16 5.50
CA SER A 47 17.43 -3.53 5.11
C SER A 47 16.19 -4.23 4.58
N THR A 48 16.12 -4.42 3.26
CA THR A 48 14.97 -5.11 2.63
C THR A 48 14.70 -6.47 3.27
N LYS A 49 15.75 -7.22 3.64
CA LYS A 49 15.61 -8.54 4.26
C LYS A 49 14.98 -8.42 5.66
N THR A 50 15.56 -7.57 6.51
CA THR A 50 15.08 -7.37 7.88
C THR A 50 13.64 -6.90 7.89
N GLU A 51 13.30 -5.95 7.03
CA GLU A 51 11.95 -5.41 6.95
C GLU A 51 10.96 -6.41 6.34
N ALA A 52 11.38 -7.23 5.38
CA ALA A 52 10.57 -8.36 4.88
C ALA A 52 10.28 -9.38 5.97
N ASP A 53 11.27 -9.73 6.80
CA ASP A 53 11.09 -10.67 7.91
C ASP A 53 10.06 -10.15 8.94
N LYS A 54 10.05 -8.84 9.22
CA LYS A 54 9.02 -8.22 10.07
C LYS A 54 7.63 -8.30 9.45
N VAL A 55 7.51 -8.06 8.14
CA VAL A 55 6.23 -8.21 7.42
C VAL A 55 5.71 -9.63 7.55
N LEU A 56 6.55 -10.63 7.29
CA LEU A 56 6.17 -12.04 7.40
C LEU A 56 5.79 -12.42 8.83
N ALA A 57 6.51 -11.91 9.83
CA ALA A 57 6.16 -12.13 11.24
C ALA A 57 4.80 -11.51 11.60
N ALA A 58 4.51 -10.29 11.12
CA ALA A 58 3.25 -9.60 11.37
C ALA A 58 2.03 -10.28 10.73
N LEU A 59 2.24 -11.02 9.63
CA LEU A 59 1.20 -11.76 8.91
C LEU A 59 1.14 -13.25 9.28
N LYS A 60 1.97 -13.71 10.22
CA LYS A 60 2.06 -15.13 10.57
C LYS A 60 0.72 -15.64 11.11
N GLY A 61 0.16 -16.64 10.43
CA GLY A 61 -1.12 -17.26 10.79
C GLY A 61 -2.34 -16.59 10.15
N GLU A 62 -2.16 -15.52 9.38
CA GLU A 62 -3.24 -14.84 8.66
C GLU A 62 -3.44 -15.46 7.28
N SER A 63 -4.63 -16.00 7.02
CA SER A 63 -5.00 -16.55 5.71
C SER A 63 -5.46 -15.48 4.71
N GLU A 64 -5.98 -14.35 5.20
CA GLU A 64 -6.48 -13.25 4.37
C GLU A 64 -6.03 -11.89 4.91
N TYR A 65 -5.33 -11.15 4.07
CA TYR A 65 -4.80 -9.84 4.43
C TYR A 65 -4.75 -8.87 3.26
N VAL A 66 -4.87 -7.59 3.60
CA VAL A 66 -4.73 -6.45 2.70
C VAL A 66 -3.43 -5.73 3.01
N ILE A 67 -2.66 -5.42 1.96
CA ILE A 67 -1.46 -4.59 2.07
C ILE A 67 -1.76 -3.18 1.56
N LEU A 68 -1.49 -2.20 2.40
CA LEU A 68 -1.38 -0.79 2.01
C LEU A 68 0.11 -0.47 1.94
N ALA A 69 0.60 0.10 0.84
CA ALA A 69 2.04 0.33 0.68
C ALA A 69 2.31 1.72 0.11
N LYS A 70 3.25 2.46 0.72
CA LYS A 70 3.61 3.82 0.32
C LYS A 70 5.11 3.94 0.03
N SER A 71 5.48 4.55 -1.10
CA SER A 71 6.89 4.86 -1.42
C SER A 71 7.82 3.64 -1.29
N VAL A 72 8.81 3.64 -0.38
CA VAL A 72 9.66 2.47 -0.09
C VAL A 72 8.87 1.21 0.25
N GLY A 73 7.71 1.34 0.91
CA GLY A 73 6.80 0.24 1.18
C GLY A 73 6.26 -0.41 -0.09
N VAL A 74 6.06 0.36 -1.18
CA VAL A 74 5.69 -0.17 -2.50
C VAL A 74 6.81 -1.06 -3.03
N ALA A 75 8.05 -0.58 -2.95
CA ALA A 75 9.21 -1.33 -3.40
C ALA A 75 9.38 -2.64 -2.60
N LEU A 76 9.14 -2.62 -1.28
CA LEU A 76 9.18 -3.83 -0.46
C LEU A 76 8.04 -4.79 -0.81
N ALA A 77 6.78 -4.31 -0.84
CA ALA A 77 5.60 -5.14 -1.13
C ALA A 77 5.73 -5.82 -2.49
N THR A 78 6.01 -5.05 -3.54
CA THR A 78 6.12 -5.59 -4.91
C THR A 78 7.27 -6.58 -5.03
N LYS A 79 8.42 -6.33 -4.37
CA LYS A 79 9.51 -7.31 -4.32
C LYS A 79 9.08 -8.62 -3.67
N MET A 80 8.39 -8.55 -2.53
CA MET A 80 7.91 -9.74 -1.82
C MET A 80 6.82 -10.50 -2.59
N ILE A 81 5.99 -9.81 -3.38
CA ILE A 81 5.02 -10.46 -4.29
C ILE A 81 5.76 -11.16 -5.43
N VAL A 82 6.75 -10.50 -6.03
CA VAL A 82 7.57 -11.08 -7.11
C VAL A 82 8.32 -12.32 -6.63
N SER A 83 8.77 -12.36 -5.37
CA SER A 83 9.44 -13.52 -4.76
C SER A 83 8.49 -14.56 -4.15
N ASP A 84 7.17 -14.44 -4.36
CA ASP A 84 6.15 -15.36 -3.82
C ASP A 84 6.17 -15.47 -2.28
N GLN A 85 6.56 -14.39 -1.61
CA GLN A 85 6.51 -14.26 -0.16
C GLN A 85 5.21 -13.60 0.32
N LEU A 86 4.51 -12.84 -0.55
CA LEU A 86 3.23 -12.21 -0.27
C LEU A 86 2.19 -12.52 -1.35
N HIS A 87 0.99 -12.83 -0.89
CA HIS A 87 -0.21 -13.09 -1.69
C HIS A 87 -1.43 -12.39 -1.06
N PRO A 88 -1.44 -11.04 -0.99
CA PRO A 88 -2.56 -10.31 -0.39
C PRO A 88 -3.85 -10.48 -1.20
N THR A 89 -4.99 -10.47 -0.51
CA THR A 89 -6.31 -10.42 -1.15
C THR A 89 -6.55 -9.08 -1.85
N LYS A 90 -5.95 -8.02 -1.32
CA LYS A 90 -5.95 -6.68 -1.93
C LYS A 90 -4.63 -5.97 -1.67
N LEU A 91 -4.13 -5.27 -2.68
CA LEU A 91 -2.96 -4.40 -2.62
C LEU A 91 -3.38 -2.98 -2.99
N ILE A 92 -3.13 -2.03 -2.08
CA ILE A 92 -3.30 -0.60 -2.32
C ILE A 92 -1.91 0.04 -2.35
N LEU A 93 -1.51 0.56 -3.51
CA LEU A 93 -0.22 1.22 -3.71
C LEU A 93 -0.40 2.73 -3.72
N MET A 94 0.43 3.45 -2.97
CA MET A 94 0.43 4.90 -2.86
C MET A 94 1.81 5.46 -3.21
N GLY A 95 1.89 6.34 -4.20
CA GLY A 95 3.14 6.99 -4.57
C GLY A 95 4.19 6.01 -5.07
N ILE A 96 3.91 5.39 -6.21
CA ILE A 96 4.89 4.58 -6.93
C ILE A 96 6.01 5.52 -7.40
N ALA A 97 7.19 5.40 -6.81
CA ALA A 97 8.30 6.32 -7.10
C ALA A 97 8.93 6.10 -8.48
N SER A 98 8.79 4.91 -9.06
CA SER A 98 9.34 4.58 -10.38
C SER A 98 8.54 3.44 -11.01
N ALA A 99 8.10 3.65 -12.24
CA ALA A 99 7.60 2.61 -13.14
C ALA A 99 8.75 1.68 -13.56
N ASN A 100 8.74 0.44 -13.06
CA ASN A 100 9.82 -0.51 -13.32
C ASN A 100 9.30 -1.95 -13.42
N GLU A 101 10.20 -2.87 -13.79
CA GLU A 101 9.85 -4.28 -14.03
C GLU A 101 9.34 -4.99 -12.76
N GLN A 102 9.85 -4.62 -11.59
CA GLN A 102 9.39 -5.21 -10.33
C GLN A 102 7.90 -4.88 -10.08
N VAL A 103 7.50 -3.62 -10.29
CA VAL A 103 6.09 -3.22 -10.19
C VAL A 103 5.27 -3.94 -11.27
N ARG A 104 5.77 -4.01 -12.50
CA ARG A 104 5.10 -4.71 -13.61
C ARG A 104 4.76 -6.15 -13.24
N GLU A 105 5.75 -6.91 -12.77
CA GLU A 105 5.59 -8.32 -12.45
C GLU A 105 4.67 -8.53 -11.23
N ALA A 106 4.74 -7.66 -10.22
CA ALA A 106 3.80 -7.70 -9.10
C ALA A 106 2.34 -7.48 -9.54
N LEU A 107 2.09 -6.51 -10.44
CA LEU A 107 0.76 -6.24 -10.98
C LEU A 107 0.23 -7.42 -11.81
N LYS A 108 1.08 -8.05 -12.63
CA LYS A 108 0.71 -9.25 -13.39
C LYS A 108 0.36 -10.43 -12.47
N LYS A 109 1.15 -10.67 -11.42
CA LYS A 109 0.94 -11.77 -10.47
C LYS A 109 -0.36 -11.64 -9.70
N LEU A 110 -0.71 -10.45 -9.20
CA LEU A 110 -1.93 -10.25 -8.42
C LEU A 110 -3.19 -10.14 -9.28
N GLY A 111 -3.06 -9.65 -10.50
CA GLY A 111 -4.17 -9.38 -11.40
C GLY A 111 -4.94 -8.10 -11.04
N PRO A 112 -5.67 -7.53 -12.03
CA PRO A 112 -6.26 -6.19 -11.91
C PRO A 112 -7.35 -6.04 -10.84
N GLY A 113 -8.06 -7.12 -10.48
CA GLY A 113 -9.10 -7.07 -9.45
C GLY A 113 -8.55 -6.85 -8.03
N ASN A 114 -7.29 -7.24 -7.82
CA ASN A 114 -6.68 -7.25 -6.50
C ASN A 114 -5.77 -6.04 -6.24
N VAL A 115 -5.58 -5.15 -7.23
CA VAL A 115 -4.69 -3.99 -7.09
C VAL A 115 -5.43 -2.69 -7.33
N ILE A 116 -5.22 -1.71 -6.44
CA ILE A 116 -5.60 -0.32 -6.61
C ILE A 116 -4.36 0.54 -6.42
N ILE A 117 -4.21 1.57 -7.24
CA ILE A 117 -3.11 2.52 -7.17
C ILE A 117 -3.70 3.90 -6.91
N ILE A 118 -3.13 4.62 -5.96
CA ILE A 118 -3.40 6.04 -5.70
C ILE A 118 -2.11 6.77 -6.04
N GLN A 119 -2.16 7.67 -7.02
CA GLN A 119 -1.03 8.48 -7.44
C GLN A 119 -1.42 9.95 -7.44
N ASN A 120 -0.64 10.77 -6.75
CA ASN A 120 -0.82 12.22 -6.74
C ASN A 120 -0.53 12.81 -8.12
N HIS A 121 -1.30 13.83 -8.50
CA HIS A 121 -1.24 14.51 -9.79
C HIS A 121 0.21 14.90 -10.15
N GLY A 122 0.82 15.74 -9.31
CA GLY A 122 2.17 16.26 -9.47
C GLY A 122 3.21 15.62 -8.56
N ASP A 123 3.08 14.33 -8.21
CA ASP A 123 4.08 13.67 -7.37
C ASP A 123 5.50 13.83 -7.95
N PRO A 124 6.48 14.31 -7.14
CA PRO A 124 7.80 14.68 -7.65
C PRO A 124 8.64 13.49 -8.12
N TYR A 125 8.28 12.26 -7.74
CA TYR A 125 8.99 11.05 -8.18
C TYR A 125 8.37 10.45 -9.45
N SER A 126 7.05 10.44 -9.57
CA SER A 126 6.34 10.01 -10.78
C SER A 126 4.92 10.56 -10.78
N SER A 127 4.57 11.39 -11.76
CA SER A 127 3.22 11.95 -11.89
C SER A 127 2.14 10.88 -12.10
N PHE A 128 0.89 11.25 -11.82
CA PHE A 128 -0.28 10.42 -12.13
C PHE A 128 -0.30 9.97 -13.60
N VAL A 129 -0.01 10.87 -14.54
CA VAL A 129 -0.02 10.56 -15.98
C VAL A 129 1.01 9.49 -16.32
N GLN A 130 2.22 9.58 -15.77
CA GLN A 130 3.27 8.58 -15.99
C GLN A 130 2.86 7.20 -15.46
N ILE A 131 2.37 7.15 -14.21
CA ILE A 131 1.96 5.88 -13.59
C ILE A 131 0.74 5.29 -14.28
N LYS A 132 -0.27 6.09 -14.60
CA LYS A 132 -1.46 5.63 -15.31
C LYS A 132 -1.10 5.04 -16.67
N SER A 133 -0.21 5.68 -17.42
CA SER A 133 0.23 5.20 -18.73
C SER A 133 0.96 3.86 -18.61
N PHE A 134 1.93 3.77 -17.69
CA PHE A 134 2.65 2.54 -17.39
C PHE A 134 1.72 1.38 -16.97
N VAL A 135 0.77 1.65 -16.09
CA VAL A 135 -0.18 0.63 -15.61
C VAL A 135 -1.12 0.19 -16.73
N HIS A 136 -1.56 1.12 -17.59
CA HIS A 136 -2.44 0.81 -18.71
C HIS A 136 -1.79 -0.12 -19.74
N GLU A 137 -0.48 -0.01 -19.97
CA GLU A 137 0.29 -0.94 -20.82
C GLU A 137 0.31 -2.37 -20.25
N ILE A 138 0.21 -2.52 -18.93
CA ILE A 138 0.26 -3.83 -18.26
C ILE A 138 -1.14 -4.43 -18.20
N SER A 139 -2.08 -3.65 -17.69
CA SER A 139 -3.48 -4.03 -17.58
C SER A 139 -4.34 -2.78 -17.43
N PRO A 140 -5.13 -2.42 -18.47
CA PRO A 140 -6.01 -1.25 -18.42
C PRO A 140 -7.14 -1.39 -17.39
N LYS A 141 -7.31 -2.57 -16.79
CA LYS A 141 -8.31 -2.88 -15.77
C LYS A 141 -7.83 -2.56 -14.35
N VAL A 142 -6.53 -2.35 -14.12
CA VAL A 142 -6.03 -1.92 -12.81
C VAL A 142 -6.55 -0.50 -12.54
N GLN A 143 -7.18 -0.31 -11.39
CA GLN A 143 -7.68 1.00 -11.00
C GLN A 143 -6.53 1.91 -10.59
N VAL A 144 -6.40 3.06 -11.25
CA VAL A 144 -5.47 4.13 -10.87
C VAL A 144 -6.29 5.38 -10.54
N ILE A 145 -6.25 5.80 -9.29
CA ILE A 145 -6.97 6.94 -8.73
C ILE A 145 -6.00 8.11 -8.63
N GLU A 146 -6.44 9.26 -9.13
CA GLU A 146 -5.68 10.50 -9.05
C GLU A 146 -5.92 11.17 -7.69
N GLY A 147 -4.84 11.53 -7.00
CA GLY A 147 -4.88 12.43 -5.86
C GLY A 147 -4.58 13.87 -6.30
N GLU A 148 -5.18 14.86 -5.64
CA GLU A 148 -5.10 16.27 -6.08
C GLU A 148 -3.76 16.98 -5.75
N ARG A 149 -2.86 16.33 -5.00
CA ARG A 149 -1.64 16.97 -4.50
C ARG A 149 -0.50 16.93 -5.50
N ASP A 150 0.46 17.83 -5.28
CA ASP A 150 1.75 17.90 -6.01
C ASP A 150 2.94 17.50 -5.12
N ASP A 151 2.68 16.74 -4.05
CA ASP A 151 3.69 16.25 -3.12
C ASP A 151 3.63 14.72 -2.94
N HIS A 152 4.49 14.18 -2.08
CA HIS A 152 4.60 12.75 -1.82
C HIS A 152 3.97 12.31 -0.47
N THR A 153 2.91 12.99 0.00
CA THR A 153 2.37 12.79 1.38
C THR A 153 1.16 11.85 1.49
N TYR A 154 0.27 11.80 0.50
CA TYR A 154 -0.89 10.89 0.44
C TYR A 154 -1.82 10.87 1.68
N PRO A 155 -2.37 12.02 2.13
CA PRO A 155 -3.25 12.09 3.31
C PRO A 155 -4.71 11.81 2.95
N TYR A 156 -5.03 10.57 2.56
CA TYR A 156 -6.37 10.21 2.04
C TYR A 156 -7.08 9.13 2.86
N PRO A 157 -7.36 9.33 4.16
CA PRO A 157 -7.97 8.32 5.01
C PRO A 157 -9.36 7.89 4.50
N GLU A 158 -10.22 8.85 4.14
CA GLU A 158 -11.59 8.56 3.64
C GLU A 158 -11.58 7.74 2.34
N LEU A 159 -10.70 8.12 1.40
CA LEU A 159 -10.52 7.37 0.17
C LEU A 159 -10.05 5.95 0.50
N ILE A 160 -9.02 5.80 1.33
CA ILE A 160 -8.51 4.48 1.72
C ILE A 160 -9.62 3.63 2.34
N ILE A 161 -10.40 4.18 3.28
CA ILE A 161 -11.54 3.49 3.91
C ILE A 161 -12.54 3.01 2.85
N SER A 162 -12.86 3.84 1.85
CA SER A 162 -13.81 3.48 0.78
C SER A 162 -13.33 2.35 -0.14
N LEU A 163 -12.01 2.12 -0.20
CA LEU A 163 -11.39 1.11 -1.06
C LEU A 163 -11.14 -0.22 -0.34
N LEU A 164 -11.19 -0.22 1.00
CA LEU A 164 -11.01 -1.42 1.78
C LEU A 164 -12.29 -2.27 1.72
N PRO A 165 -12.15 -3.61 1.63
CA PRO A 165 -13.30 -4.50 1.71
C PRO A 165 -14.04 -4.26 3.04
N SER A 166 -15.35 -4.05 2.96
CA SER A 166 -16.19 -3.78 4.13
C SER A 166 -16.15 -4.96 5.12
N LEU A 167 -15.97 -4.66 6.42
CA LEU A 167 -16.03 -5.66 7.50
C LEU A 167 -17.43 -6.28 7.67
N HIS A 168 -18.45 -5.70 7.04
CA HIS A 168 -19.80 -6.25 7.00
C HIS A 168 -20.22 -6.45 5.54
N PRO A 169 -20.57 -7.67 5.11
CA PRO A 169 -21.48 -7.78 3.99
C PRO A 169 -22.76 -7.04 4.39
N ASN A 170 -23.31 -6.23 3.48
CA ASN A 170 -24.65 -5.68 3.62
C ASN A 170 -25.56 -6.76 4.22
N LYS A 171 -26.04 -6.56 5.45
CA LYS A 171 -27.31 -7.15 5.83
C LYS A 171 -28.30 -6.49 4.89
N SER A 172 -28.72 -7.22 3.87
CA SER A 172 -29.87 -6.92 3.04
C SER A 172 -30.95 -6.38 3.97
N GLN A 173 -31.26 -5.09 3.84
CA GLN A 173 -32.56 -4.60 4.28
C GLN A 173 -33.54 -5.07 3.22
N ASP A 174 -34.05 -6.28 3.41
CA ASP A 174 -35.30 -6.70 2.81
C ASP A 174 -36.40 -5.94 3.56
N HIS A 175 -36.98 -4.93 2.89
CA HIS A 175 -38.30 -4.37 3.19
C HIS A 175 -39.13 -4.38 1.91
#